data_AF-A0A7W2T3U5-F1
#
_entry.id   AF-A0A7W2T3U5-F1
#
_cell.length_a   1.000
_cell.length_b   1.000
_cell.length_c   1.000
_cell.angle_alpha   90.00
_cell.angle_beta   90.00
_cell.angle_gamma   90.00
#
_symmetry.space_group_name_H-M   'P 1'
#
loop_
_entity.id
_entity.type
_entity.pdbx_description
1 polymer ?
#
loop_
_entity_poly.entity_id
_entity_poly.type
_entity_poly.pdbx_seq_one_letter_code
_entity_poly.pdbx_strand_id
1 'polypeptide(L)' 'MMRKMPKMVHDDEDGNTLTIQPGAIETITWRFEGDEMVVFAFNIPGHFDAGMFKKIELK' A
#
# COMPACT_ATOMS: atom_id res chain seq x y z
N MET A 1 1.54 -10.01 -8.54
CA MET A 1 2.62 -10.75 -7.85
C MET A 1 2.24 -11.17 -6.43
N MET A 2 1.56 -10.33 -5.64
CA MET A 2 1.20 -10.62 -4.23
C MET A 2 0.45 -11.94 -4.01
N ARG A 3 -0.46 -12.33 -4.91
CA ARG A 3 -1.13 -13.64 -4.85
C ARG A 3 -0.18 -14.84 -5.03
N LYS A 4 0.96 -14.65 -5.68
CA LYS A 4 1.99 -15.68 -5.87
C LYS A 4 3.01 -15.69 -4.73
N MET A 5 3.16 -14.59 -3.99
CA MET A 5 4.14 -14.43 -2.89
C MET A 5 3.47 -13.77 -1.67
N PRO A 6 2.59 -14.49 -0.96
CA PRO A 6 1.76 -13.91 0.11
C PRO A 6 2.53 -13.49 1.38
N LYS A 7 3.82 -13.80 1.47
CA LYS A 7 4.70 -13.48 2.61
C LYS A 7 5.88 -12.57 2.21
N MET A 8 5.75 -11.88 1.08
CA MET A 8 6.73 -10.87 0.67
C MET A 8 6.77 -9.77 1.72
N VAL A 9 7.96 -9.46 2.21
CA VAL A 9 8.22 -8.30 3.07
C VAL A 9 8.64 -7.17 2.16
N HIS A 10 8.03 -6.02 2.39
CA HIS A 10 8.32 -4.75 1.72
C HIS A 10 9.03 -3.81 2.67
N ASP A 11 10.11 -3.19 2.20
CA ASP A 11 10.86 -2.18 2.91
C ASP A 11 10.75 -0.82 2.20
N ASP A 12 11.45 0.18 2.74
CA ASP A 12 11.44 1.55 2.24
C ASP A 12 12.11 1.70 0.87
N GLU A 13 12.94 0.74 0.44
CA GLU A 13 13.56 0.74 -0.88
C GLU A 13 12.57 0.36 -1.99
N ASP A 14 11.50 -0.37 -1.68
CA ASP A 14 10.39 -0.67 -2.61
C ASP A 14 9.57 0.57 -3.00
N GLY A 15 9.76 1.67 -2.27
CA GLY A 15 9.30 3.02 -2.60
C GLY A 15 7.84 3.31 -2.24
N ASN A 16 6.87 2.52 -2.71
CA ASN A 16 5.44 2.81 -2.58
C ASN A 16 4.66 1.84 -1.70
N THR A 17 5.35 0.97 -0.96
CA THR A 17 4.75 -0.08 -0.12
C THR A 17 5.64 -0.33 1.10
N LEU A 18 5.04 -0.71 2.22
CA LEU A 18 5.75 -1.09 3.44
C LEU A 18 5.04 -2.27 4.10
N THR A 19 5.80 -3.13 4.77
CA THR A 19 5.25 -4.15 5.66
C THR A 19 5.24 -3.64 7.11
N ILE A 20 4.05 -3.41 7.65
CA ILE A 20 3.86 -2.86 9.00
C ILE A 20 3.46 -3.99 9.96
N GLN A 21 4.13 -4.06 11.12
CA GLN A 21 3.80 -5.04 12.16
C GLN A 21 2.52 -4.64 12.94
N PRO A 22 1.78 -5.61 13.51
CA PRO A 22 0.62 -5.29 14.36
C PRO A 22 0.99 -4.34 15.51
N GLY A 23 0.26 -3.22 15.62
CA GLY A 23 0.49 -2.21 16.65
C GLY A 23 1.60 -1.20 16.35
N ALA A 24 2.33 -1.35 15.23
CA ALA A 24 3.31 -0.38 14.78
C ALA A 24 2.67 0.78 14.00
N ILE A 25 3.39 1.91 13.95
CA ILE A 25 3.04 3.10 13.16
C ILE A 25 4.25 3.42 12.29
N GLU A 26 4.04 3.50 10.99
CA GLU A 26 5.08 3.80 9.99
C GLU A 26 4.64 4.97 9.09
N THR A 27 5.59 5.57 8.37
CA THR A 27 5.34 6.69 7.46
C THR A 27 5.93 6.40 6.07
N ILE A 28 5.11 6.57 5.03
CA ILE A 28 5.55 6.58 3.63
C ILE A 28 5.41 8.01 3.11
N THR A 29 6.47 8.55 2.51
CA THR A 29 6.40 9.83 1.79
C THR A 29 6.54 9.56 0.30
N TRP A 30 5.57 10.01 -0.49
CA TRP A 30 5.57 9.83 -1.93
C TRP A 30 5.26 11.16 -2.64
N ARG A 31 5.95 11.41 -3.76
CA ARG A 31 5.65 12.52 -4.66
C ARG A 31 4.96 11.98 -5.90
N PHE A 32 3.74 12.43 -6.15
CA PHE A 32 2.98 12.05 -7.32
C PHE A 32 3.27 13.00 -8.49
N GLU A 33 3.34 12.44 -9.70
CA GLU A 33 3.40 13.18 -10.95
C GLU A 33 2.26 12.70 -11.85
N GLY A 34 1.35 13.59 -12.25
CA GLY A 34 0.30 13.29 -13.23
C GLY A 34 -1.08 12.96 -12.65
N ASP A 35 -1.26 11.79 -12.04
CA ASP A 35 -2.60 11.29 -11.67
C ASP A 35 -3.21 12.02 -10.47
N GLU A 36 -4.48 12.42 -10.61
CA GLU A 36 -5.25 13.07 -9.54
C GLU A 36 -5.86 12.06 -8.57
N MET A 37 -5.85 10.75 -8.85
CA MET A 37 -6.50 9.74 -8.02
C MET A 37 -5.53 8.70 -7.49
N VAL A 38 -5.46 8.56 -6.17
CA VAL A 38 -4.58 7.60 -5.49
C VAL A 38 -5.40 6.60 -4.69
N VAL A 39 -5.01 5.33 -4.76
CA VAL A 39 -5.61 4.25 -3.96
C VAL A 39 -4.57 3.69 -3.00
N PHE A 40 -4.79 3.86 -1.71
CA PHE A 40 -4.08 3.12 -0.68
C PHE A 40 -4.78 1.79 -0.48
N ALA A 41 -4.04 0.69 -0.48
CA ALA A 41 -4.59 -0.65 -0.42
C ALA A 41 -3.72 -1.57 0.43
N PHE A 42 -4.37 -2.54 1.08
CA PHE A 42 -3.67 -3.63 1.74
C PHE A 42 -3.40 -4.72 0.71
N ASN A 43 -2.12 -4.97 0.42
CA ASN A 43 -1.70 -5.86 -0.65
C ASN A 43 -1.72 -7.35 -0.27
N ILE A 44 -2.29 -7.71 0.88
CA ILE A 44 -2.52 -9.10 1.28
C ILE A 44 -3.67 -9.67 0.44
N PRO A 45 -3.54 -10.88 -0.14
CA PRO A 45 -4.61 -11.49 -0.92
C PRO A 45 -5.97 -11.49 -0.18
N GLY A 46 -7.00 -10.97 -0.83
CA GLY A 46 -8.36 -10.86 -0.29
C GLY A 46 -8.65 -9.60 0.55
N HIS A 47 -7.63 -8.88 1.03
CA HIS A 47 -7.87 -7.69 1.86
C HIS A 47 -8.48 -6.53 1.05
N PHE A 48 -7.99 -6.28 -0.16
CA PHE A 48 -8.57 -5.27 -1.04
C PHE A 48 -10.05 -5.54 -1.34
N ASP A 49 -10.37 -6.79 -1.69
CA ASP A 49 -11.75 -7.22 -1.99
C ASP A 49 -12.67 -7.14 -0.76
N ALA A 50 -12.10 -7.31 0.45
CA ALA A 50 -12.80 -7.10 1.72
C ALA A 50 -13.00 -5.60 2.07
N GLY A 51 -12.59 -4.68 1.20
CA GLY A 51 -12.77 -3.24 1.39
C GLY A 51 -11.62 -2.54 2.09
N MET A 52 -10.46 -3.19 2.27
CA MET A 52 -9.28 -2.57 2.89
C MET A 52 -8.52 -1.69 1.88
N PHE A 53 -9.19 -0.66 1.41
CA PHE A 53 -8.61 0.38 0.57
C PHE A 53 -9.20 1.75 0.89
N LYS A 54 -8.46 2.79 0.53
CA LYS A 54 -8.91 4.17 0.56
C LYS A 54 -8.59 4.83 -0.76
N LYS A 55 -9.58 5.45 -1.39
CA LYS A 55 -9.39 6.32 -2.55
C LYS A 55 -9.26 7.76 -2.05
N ILE A 56 -8.30 8.49 -2.61
CA ILE A 56 -8.15 9.93 -2.41
C ILE A 56 -7.98 10.62 -3.76
N GLU A 57 -8.44 11.85 -3.83
CA GLU A 57 -8.19 12.78 -4.93
C GLU A 57 -7.09 13.75 -4.46
N LEU A 58 -6.01 13.84 -5.23
CA LEU A 58 -4.93 14.80 -5.07
C LEU A 58 -5.40 16.16 -5.59
N LYS A 59 -5.07 17.22 -4.87
CA LYS A 59 -5.41 18.61 -5.22
C LYS A 59 -4.18 19.37 -5.68
#